data_AF-A0A1V5WRF8-F1
#
_entry.id   AF-A0A1V5WRF8-F1
#
_cell.length_a   1.000
_cell.length_b   1.000
_cell.length_c   1.000
_cell.angle_alpha   90.00
_cell.angle_beta   90.00
_cell.angle_gamma   90.00
#
_symmetry.space_group_name_H-M   'P 1'
#
loop_
_entity.id
_entity.type
_entity.pdbx_description
1 polymer ?
#
loop_
_entity_poly.entity_id
_entity_poly.type
_entity_poly.pdbx_seq_one_letter_code
_entity_poly.pdbx_strand_id
1 'polypeptide(L)'
;MGEGSHNPEFISLSQQEVEDFNFKPVDALIVLGAAINSDEKLESVRRYDADLLSNPESALRLRLPIPAKLRCVAAAELFLTGNVGDIIFAGGKTAKNKGVDSSEAELMSHYFLRIVAKRAKSRIRTEYKKENLDDSSEQEEEIEARVNQVLEDARSRLVLEDQSESTLQNFANTANLIDQNRSKYQDTGILTNGFHLPRALKIAQTFAEQSSGYDAESFASTNTHYHNLAERYFDPERNLDFRQEALLLVEEAIIGGMADSSMREVIKQRLGSSMDRRAEGEQYGMNVLKYLPEYWLPDLVYVQDPSRLKMILEQNPEARQLVESISGEDIESSDREKLIEAISQVKRIVPRGVWGKPGFDAESAAKELRGNNNEN
;
A
#
# COMPACT_ATOMS: atom_id res chain seq x y z
N MET A 1 -1.05 49.83 6.28
CA MET A 1 -1.73 48.69 5.64
C MET A 1 -0.71 47.57 5.62
N GLY A 2 -0.75 46.70 6.62
CA GLY A 2 0.14 45.54 6.71
C GLY A 2 -0.66 44.30 6.35
N GLU A 3 -0.23 43.57 5.32
CA GLU A 3 -0.80 42.30 4.92
C GLU A 3 -0.47 41.25 5.99
N GLY A 4 -1.47 40.86 6.76
CA GLY A 4 -1.37 39.75 7.70
C GLY A 4 -1.37 38.44 6.93
N SER A 5 -0.28 37.69 7.02
CA SER A 5 -0.22 36.32 6.53
C SER A 5 -1.12 35.44 7.40
N HIS A 6 -2.22 34.95 6.82
CA HIS A 6 -3.04 33.93 7.44
C HIS A 6 -2.28 32.60 7.44
N ASN A 7 -1.62 32.29 8.54
CA ASN A 7 -1.18 30.94 8.84
C ASN A 7 -2.44 30.13 9.20
N PRO A 8 -2.81 29.07 8.46
CA PRO A 8 -3.94 28.24 8.84
C PRO A 8 -3.62 27.57 10.18
N GLU A 9 -4.45 27.83 11.19
CA GLU A 9 -4.39 27.12 12.46
C GLU A 9 -4.55 25.63 12.20
N PHE A 10 -3.49 24.87 12.48
CA PHE A 10 -3.56 23.41 12.47
C PHE A 10 -4.40 22.99 13.68
N ILE A 11 -5.67 22.72 13.44
CA ILE A 11 -6.56 22.08 14.40
C ILE A 11 -5.99 20.68 14.68
N SER A 12 -5.43 20.46 15.87
CA SER A 12 -5.14 19.12 16.36
C SER A 12 -6.47 18.51 16.80
N LEU A 13 -6.82 17.37 16.21
CA LEU A 13 -8.03 16.66 16.59
C LEU A 13 -7.99 16.29 18.07
N SER A 14 -9.15 16.38 18.71
CA SER A 14 -9.35 15.84 20.05
C SER A 14 -9.36 14.30 20.00
N GLN A 15 -9.01 13.62 21.11
CA GLN A 15 -9.15 12.15 21.22
C GLN A 15 -10.57 11.68 20.86
N GLN A 16 -11.57 12.52 21.10
CA GLN A 16 -12.98 12.23 20.84
C GLN A 16 -13.33 12.11 19.35
N GLU A 17 -12.63 12.83 18.46
CA GLU A 17 -12.80 12.69 17.00
C GLU A 17 -12.12 11.43 16.43
N VAL A 18 -11.23 10.80 17.20
CA VAL A 18 -10.64 9.49 16.88
C VAL A 18 -11.53 8.35 17.37
N GLU A 19 -12.28 8.55 18.46
CA GLU A 19 -13.23 7.57 19.01
C GLU A 19 -14.43 7.30 18.09
N ASP A 20 -14.78 8.23 17.20
CA ASP A 20 -15.84 8.02 16.19
C ASP A 20 -15.42 7.03 15.07
N PHE A 21 -14.12 6.73 14.95
CA PHE A 21 -13.65 5.66 14.08
C PHE A 21 -13.58 4.36 14.87
N ASN A 22 -14.40 3.39 14.47
CA ASN A 22 -14.48 2.07 15.10
C ASN A 22 -13.24 1.20 14.75
N PHE A 23 -12.04 1.70 15.03
CA PHE A 23 -10.77 1.01 14.85
C PHE A 23 -10.53 0.11 16.07
N LYS A 24 -10.42 -1.19 15.84
CA LYS A 24 -9.98 -2.14 16.87
C LYS A 24 -8.46 -2.07 16.96
N PRO A 25 -7.85 -1.85 18.14
CA PRO A 25 -6.41 -1.95 18.31
C PRO A 25 -5.86 -3.28 17.77
N VAL A 26 -4.69 -3.24 17.12
CA VAL A 26 -4.04 -4.42 16.52
C VAL A 26 -2.59 -4.54 16.99
N ASP A 27 -2.11 -5.78 17.11
CA ASP A 27 -0.72 -6.09 17.48
C ASP A 27 0.25 -5.73 16.35
N ALA A 28 -0.17 -5.91 15.10
CA ALA A 28 0.59 -5.53 13.91
C ALA A 28 -0.30 -4.94 12.82
N LEU A 29 0.13 -3.83 12.24
CA LEU A 29 -0.49 -3.20 11.07
C LEU A 29 0.36 -3.45 9.83
N ILE A 30 -0.17 -4.24 8.90
CA ILE A 30 0.42 -4.53 7.59
C ILE A 30 0.05 -3.39 6.64
N VAL A 31 1.05 -2.63 6.19
CA VAL A 31 0.86 -1.52 5.26
C VAL A 31 1.40 -1.92 3.89
N LEU A 32 0.48 -2.10 2.94
CA LEU A 32 0.83 -2.57 1.60
C LEU A 32 1.45 -1.44 0.76
N GLY A 33 2.41 -1.78 -0.10
CA GLY A 33 2.95 -0.91 -1.15
C GLY A 33 1.93 -0.60 -2.26
N ALA A 34 2.11 0.54 -2.94
CA ALA A 34 1.29 1.04 -4.04
C ALA A 34 2.08 1.25 -5.36
N ALA A 35 3.20 0.54 -5.52
CA ALA A 35 4.20 0.70 -6.58
C ALA A 35 4.95 2.04 -6.53
N ILE A 36 6.23 2.02 -6.86
CA ILE A 36 7.11 3.20 -6.82
C ILE A 36 7.28 3.84 -8.20
N ASN A 37 7.44 5.16 -8.25
CA ASN A 37 7.84 5.86 -9.47
C ASN A 37 9.33 5.57 -9.73
N SER A 38 9.63 4.94 -10.87
CA SER A 38 11.01 4.63 -11.28
C SER A 38 11.79 5.88 -11.69
N ASP A 39 13.12 5.76 -11.75
CA ASP A 39 13.99 6.83 -12.25
C ASP A 39 13.64 7.20 -13.69
N GLU A 40 13.32 6.21 -14.54
CA GLU A 40 12.82 6.45 -15.91
C GLU A 40 11.56 7.33 -15.93
N LYS A 41 10.61 7.08 -15.01
CA LYS A 41 9.38 7.87 -14.90
C LYS A 41 9.66 9.28 -14.38
N LEU A 42 10.71 9.44 -13.58
CA LEU A 42 11.13 10.71 -13.01
C LEU A 42 12.11 11.49 -13.91
N GLU A 43 12.70 10.86 -14.92
CA GLU A 43 13.61 11.53 -15.87
C GLU A 43 12.89 12.65 -16.63
N SER A 44 11.61 12.44 -16.95
CA SER A 44 10.76 13.48 -17.53
C SER A 44 10.51 14.65 -16.57
N VAL A 45 10.54 14.42 -15.25
CA VAL A 45 10.45 15.46 -14.22
C VAL A 45 11.80 16.19 -14.07
N ARG A 46 12.94 15.47 -14.15
CA ARG A 46 14.30 16.07 -14.10
C ARG A 46 14.50 17.14 -15.15
N ARG A 47 13.92 16.98 -16.34
CA ARG A 47 14.04 17.95 -17.44
C ARG A 47 13.50 19.33 -17.09
N TYR A 48 12.57 19.42 -16.13
CA TYR A 48 11.94 20.69 -15.74
C TYR A 48 12.47 21.22 -14.41
N ASP A 49 13.12 20.38 -13.59
CA ASP A 49 13.73 20.79 -12.31
C ASP A 49 14.78 19.75 -11.89
N ALA A 50 16.04 20.04 -12.19
CA ALA A 50 17.18 19.14 -11.90
C ALA A 50 17.46 19.02 -10.39
N ASP A 51 17.05 20.01 -9.60
CA ASP A 51 17.31 20.06 -8.15
C ASP A 51 16.30 19.25 -7.34
N LEU A 52 15.14 18.93 -7.94
CA LEU A 52 14.10 18.12 -7.28
C LEU A 52 14.52 16.69 -6.94
N LEU A 53 15.56 16.13 -7.58
CA LEU A 53 16.05 14.78 -7.28
C LEU A 53 17.43 14.76 -6.65
N SER A 54 18.15 15.88 -6.64
CA SER A 54 19.41 16.00 -5.89
C SER A 54 19.17 16.11 -4.39
N ASN A 55 18.00 16.63 -3.97
CA ASN A 55 17.56 16.60 -2.59
C ASN A 55 16.91 15.23 -2.24
N PRO A 56 17.48 14.44 -1.31
CA PRO A 56 16.92 13.15 -0.88
C PRO A 56 15.47 13.24 -0.41
N GLU A 57 15.09 14.36 0.20
CA GLU A 57 13.75 14.60 0.72
C GLU A 57 12.72 14.80 -0.40
N SER A 58 13.11 15.53 -1.43
CA SER A 58 12.30 15.73 -2.64
C SER A 58 12.21 14.44 -3.45
N ALA A 59 13.31 13.68 -3.54
CA ALA A 59 13.33 12.37 -4.16
C ALA A 59 12.35 11.40 -3.49
N LEU A 60 12.32 11.34 -2.14
CA LEU A 60 11.36 10.53 -1.40
C LEU A 60 9.91 10.91 -1.73
N ARG A 61 9.61 12.21 -1.74
CA ARG A 61 8.29 12.74 -2.10
C ARG A 61 7.90 12.40 -3.54
N LEU A 62 8.86 12.32 -4.46
CA LEU A 62 8.56 12.02 -5.87
C LEU A 62 8.46 10.51 -6.14
N ARG A 63 9.21 9.69 -5.41
CA ARG A 63 9.23 8.23 -5.57
C ARG A 63 7.94 7.55 -5.10
N LEU A 64 7.36 7.96 -3.97
CA LEU A 64 6.09 7.42 -3.50
C LEU A 64 4.89 8.07 -4.19
N PRO A 65 3.98 7.30 -4.80
CA PRO A 65 2.74 7.85 -5.35
C PRO A 65 1.79 8.28 -4.22
N ILE A 66 0.76 9.07 -4.57
CA ILE A 66 -0.25 9.56 -3.61
C ILE A 66 -0.87 8.44 -2.76
N PRO A 67 -1.29 7.29 -3.34
CA PRO A 67 -1.83 6.17 -2.57
C PRO A 67 -0.90 5.67 -1.45
N ALA A 68 0.40 5.46 -1.74
CA ALA A 68 1.38 5.02 -0.75
C ALA A 68 1.58 6.06 0.36
N LYS A 69 1.66 7.36 0.00
CA LYS A 69 1.79 8.43 0.99
C LYS A 69 0.62 8.48 1.97
N LEU A 70 -0.61 8.29 1.47
CA LEU A 70 -1.80 8.28 2.33
C LEU A 70 -1.79 7.11 3.29
N ARG A 71 -1.34 5.93 2.86
CA ARG A 71 -1.13 4.77 3.75
C ARG A 71 -0.11 5.08 4.83
N CYS A 72 1.02 5.70 4.49
CA CYS A 72 2.02 6.11 5.49
C CYS A 72 1.48 7.17 6.47
N VAL A 73 0.65 8.11 6.00
CA VAL A 73 0.00 9.10 6.86
C VAL A 73 -0.97 8.43 7.83
N ALA A 74 -1.86 7.57 7.31
CA ALA A 74 -2.79 6.81 8.13
C ALA A 74 -2.07 5.92 9.16
N ALA A 75 -1.00 5.22 8.76
CA ALA A 75 -0.18 4.43 9.66
C ALA A 75 0.46 5.30 10.77
N ALA A 76 0.94 6.51 10.44
CA ALA A 76 1.50 7.44 11.43
C ALA A 76 0.45 7.94 12.43
N GLU A 77 -0.78 8.22 11.99
CA GLU A 77 -1.85 8.62 12.91
C GLU A 77 -2.25 7.46 13.84
N LEU A 78 -2.37 6.24 13.30
CA LEU A 78 -2.65 5.02 14.09
C LEU A 78 -1.54 4.72 15.10
N PHE A 79 -0.28 4.90 14.71
CA PHE A 79 0.88 4.78 15.61
C PHE A 79 0.82 5.80 16.75
N LEU A 80 0.68 7.08 16.41
CA LEU A 80 0.69 8.17 17.38
C LEU A 80 -0.54 8.19 18.30
N THR A 81 -1.57 7.40 18.00
CA THR A 81 -2.75 7.20 18.85
C THR A 81 -2.66 5.95 19.71
N GLY A 82 -1.58 5.17 19.59
CA GLY A 82 -1.37 3.93 20.36
C GLY A 82 -2.28 2.78 19.92
N ASN A 83 -2.90 2.89 18.74
CA ASN A 83 -3.84 1.91 18.21
C ASN A 83 -3.14 0.71 17.55
N VAL A 84 -1.83 0.79 17.31
CA VAL A 84 -1.05 -0.27 16.66
C VAL A 84 0.20 -0.58 17.47
N GLY A 85 0.51 -1.87 17.59
CA GLY A 85 1.78 -2.35 18.14
C GLY A 85 2.92 -2.10 17.15
N ASP A 86 3.15 -3.07 16.26
CA ASP A 86 4.15 -2.99 15.20
C ASP A 86 3.55 -2.54 13.86
N ILE A 87 4.38 -1.98 12.99
CA ILE A 87 4.02 -1.63 11.61
C ILE A 87 4.90 -2.43 10.67
N ILE A 88 4.27 -3.23 9.82
CA ILE A 88 4.93 -4.04 8.80
C ILE A 88 4.73 -3.35 7.45
N PHE A 89 5.75 -2.69 6.91
CA PHE A 89 5.72 -2.16 5.56
C PHE A 89 6.06 -3.27 4.57
N ALA A 90 5.10 -3.61 3.69
CA ALA A 90 5.25 -4.70 2.73
C ALA A 90 5.32 -4.19 1.29
N GLY A 91 6.50 -4.31 0.68
CA GLY A 91 6.75 -3.93 -0.71
C GLY A 91 8.23 -4.00 -1.07
N GLY A 92 8.60 -4.92 -1.96
CA GLY A 92 10.00 -5.10 -2.31
C GLY A 92 10.48 -4.27 -3.51
N LYS A 93 11.40 -4.85 -4.28
CA LYS A 93 12.30 -4.14 -5.21
C LYS A 93 11.88 -4.24 -6.67
N THR A 94 10.58 -4.09 -6.93
CA THR A 94 9.98 -4.22 -8.28
C THR A 94 10.53 -3.22 -9.31
N ALA A 95 11.14 -2.11 -8.88
CA ALA A 95 11.75 -1.11 -9.75
C ALA A 95 13.29 -1.11 -9.74
N LYS A 96 13.95 -2.16 -9.21
CA LYS A 96 15.43 -2.26 -9.21
C LYS A 96 16.01 -2.15 -10.62
N ASN A 97 15.41 -2.87 -11.57
CA ASN A 97 15.79 -2.80 -12.99
C ASN A 97 15.46 -1.46 -13.66
N LYS A 98 14.82 -0.53 -12.94
CA LYS A 98 14.44 0.81 -13.39
C LYS A 98 15.16 1.91 -12.60
N GLY A 99 16.32 1.58 -12.03
CA GLY A 99 17.22 2.53 -11.37
C GLY A 99 16.84 2.92 -9.95
N VAL A 100 16.00 2.14 -9.26
CA VAL A 100 15.66 2.38 -7.85
C VAL A 100 16.26 1.30 -6.96
N ASP A 101 17.29 1.65 -6.19
CA ASP A 101 17.97 0.69 -5.32
C ASP A 101 17.17 0.35 -4.06
N SER A 102 16.36 1.29 -3.58
CA SER A 102 15.47 1.10 -2.43
C SER A 102 14.21 0.32 -2.80
N SER A 103 13.80 -0.55 -1.90
CA SER A 103 12.47 -1.17 -1.90
C SER A 103 11.37 -0.13 -1.63
N GLU A 104 10.15 -0.52 -1.96
CA GLU A 104 8.98 0.29 -1.61
C GLU A 104 8.80 0.40 -0.08
N ALA A 105 9.05 -0.68 0.67
CA ALA A 105 8.97 -0.71 2.13
C ALA A 105 9.95 0.27 2.79
N GLU A 106 11.20 0.34 2.32
CA GLU A 106 12.19 1.31 2.81
C GLU A 106 11.74 2.75 2.56
N LEU A 107 11.23 3.03 1.35
CA LEU A 107 10.72 4.36 1.02
C LEU A 107 9.50 4.74 1.88
N MET A 108 8.57 3.81 2.09
CA MET A 108 7.41 4.01 2.97
C MET A 108 7.83 4.26 4.42
N SER A 109 8.81 3.50 4.94
CA SER A 109 9.38 3.68 6.27
C SER A 109 9.96 5.08 6.49
N HIS A 110 10.79 5.55 5.56
CA HIS A 110 11.34 6.91 5.62
C HIS A 110 10.23 7.98 5.58
N TYR A 111 9.21 7.80 4.74
CA TYR A 111 8.09 8.73 4.67
C TYR A 111 7.25 8.71 5.95
N PHE A 112 6.97 7.53 6.50
CA PHE A 112 6.27 7.36 7.77
C PHE A 112 6.99 8.07 8.93
N LEU A 113 8.29 7.82 9.14
CA LEU A 113 9.06 8.44 10.22
C LEU A 113 9.05 9.96 10.12
N ARG A 114 9.09 10.49 8.89
CA ARG A 114 8.95 11.92 8.65
C ARG A 114 7.58 12.46 9.08
N ILE A 115 6.49 11.75 8.76
CA ILE A 115 5.14 12.15 9.20
C ILE A 115 5.06 12.09 10.72
N VAL A 116 5.56 11.02 11.34
CA VAL A 116 5.64 10.88 12.80
C VAL A 116 6.37 12.07 13.44
N ALA A 117 7.57 12.42 12.95
CA ALA A 117 8.33 13.56 13.47
C ALA A 117 7.52 14.86 13.40
N LYS A 118 6.95 15.17 12.23
CA LYS A 118 6.17 16.38 11.99
C LYS A 118 4.96 16.47 12.91
N ARG A 119 4.23 15.36 13.07
CA ARG A 119 3.01 15.29 13.88
C ARG A 119 3.31 15.33 15.37
N ALA A 120 4.29 14.56 15.83
CA ALA A 120 4.76 14.60 17.21
C ALA A 120 5.17 16.02 17.60
N LYS A 121 6.02 16.68 16.79
CA LYS A 121 6.44 18.07 17.02
C LYS A 121 5.26 19.02 17.11
N SER A 122 4.27 18.88 16.23
CA SER A 122 3.05 19.70 16.25
C SER A 122 2.23 19.49 17.52
N ARG A 123 2.04 18.24 17.96
CA ARG A 123 1.26 17.91 19.16
C ARG A 123 1.94 18.43 20.42
N ILE A 124 3.23 18.16 20.57
CA ILE A 124 4.06 18.63 21.68
C ILE A 124 4.00 20.16 21.76
N ARG A 125 4.21 20.90 20.66
CA ARG A 125 4.09 22.37 20.66
C ARG A 125 2.72 22.87 21.11
N THR A 126 1.65 22.18 20.71
CA THR A 126 0.30 22.53 21.17
C THR A 126 0.12 22.31 22.67
N GLU A 127 0.75 21.28 23.25
CA GLU A 127 0.78 21.05 24.71
C GLU A 127 1.48 22.20 25.44
N TYR A 128 2.70 22.58 25.03
CA TYR A 128 3.44 23.72 25.63
C TYR A 128 2.65 25.04 25.55
N LYS A 129 2.00 25.30 24.42
CA LYS A 129 1.16 26.49 24.25
C LYS A 129 -0.03 26.52 25.21
N LYS A 130 -0.64 25.36 25.50
CA LYS A 130 -1.76 25.27 26.46
C LYS A 130 -1.29 25.52 27.90
N GLU A 131 -0.02 25.27 28.19
CA GLU A 131 0.58 25.48 29.50
C GLU A 131 1.07 26.92 29.74
N ASN A 132 0.83 27.85 28.78
CA ASN A 132 1.28 29.25 28.81
C ASN A 132 2.80 29.40 28.99
N LEU A 133 3.57 28.49 28.40
CA LEU A 133 5.03 28.53 28.43
C LEU A 133 5.53 29.47 27.31
N ASP A 134 6.39 30.44 27.67
CA ASP A 134 6.98 31.43 26.74
C ASP A 134 7.94 30.76 25.76
N ASP A 135 7.86 31.08 24.46
CA ASP A 135 8.69 30.50 23.38
C ASP A 135 10.19 30.78 23.62
N SER A 136 10.86 29.86 24.33
CA SER A 136 12.27 29.96 24.73
C SER A 136 13.14 28.92 24.01
N SER A 137 14.43 29.19 23.86
CA SER A 137 15.36 28.23 23.24
C SER A 137 15.44 26.90 23.99
N GLU A 138 15.29 26.92 25.32
CA GLU A 138 15.28 25.72 26.17
C GLU A 138 14.08 24.81 25.84
N GLN A 139 12.93 25.40 25.47
CA GLN A 139 11.75 24.60 25.08
C GLN A 139 11.93 23.92 23.72
N GLU A 140 12.56 24.58 22.75
CA GLU A 140 12.76 23.94 21.44
C GLU A 140 13.73 22.75 21.57
N GLU A 141 14.74 22.82 22.45
CA GLU A 141 15.61 21.68 22.78
C GLU A 141 14.82 20.53 23.43
N GLU A 142 13.91 20.83 24.36
CA GLU A 142 13.06 19.83 25.00
C GLU A 142 12.05 19.20 24.03
N ILE A 143 11.44 20.01 23.14
CA ILE A 143 10.55 19.55 22.07
C ILE A 143 11.29 18.57 21.16
N GLU A 144 12.51 18.92 20.71
CA GLU A 144 13.32 18.06 19.86
C GLU A 144 13.71 16.75 20.58
N ALA A 145 14.07 16.81 21.86
CA ALA A 145 14.35 15.61 22.65
C ALA A 145 13.14 14.67 22.72
N ARG A 146 11.94 15.20 22.99
CA ARG A 146 10.68 14.43 23.02
C ARG A 146 10.33 13.85 21.64
N VAL A 147 10.52 14.62 20.56
CA VAL A 147 10.31 14.14 19.18
C VAL A 147 11.26 12.97 18.86
N ASN A 148 12.54 13.09 19.24
CA ASN A 148 13.51 12.03 19.03
C ASN A 148 13.14 10.75 19.79
N GLN A 149 12.63 10.86 21.02
CA GLN A 149 12.13 9.70 21.76
C GLN A 149 10.98 8.98 21.04
N VAL A 150 10.02 9.74 20.50
CA VAL A 150 8.91 9.18 19.69
C VAL A 150 9.44 8.50 18.42
N LEU A 151 10.48 9.07 17.79
CA LEU A 151 11.09 8.47 16.60
C LEU A 151 11.88 7.20 16.91
N GLU A 152 12.56 7.11 18.06
CA GLU A 152 13.22 5.87 18.48
C GLU A 152 12.20 4.76 18.76
N ASP A 153 11.10 5.07 19.46
CA ASP A 153 10.00 4.11 19.66
C ASP A 153 9.41 3.67 18.32
N ALA A 154 9.13 4.62 17.41
CA ALA A 154 8.64 4.31 16.07
C ALA A 154 9.59 3.37 15.32
N ARG A 155 10.90 3.67 15.26
CA ARG A 155 11.89 2.81 14.59
C ARG A 155 11.95 1.41 15.18
N SER A 156 11.84 1.28 16.50
CA SER A 156 11.89 -0.02 17.19
C SER A 156 10.70 -0.94 16.87
N ARG A 157 9.61 -0.37 16.35
CA ARG A 157 8.37 -1.08 15.99
C ARG A 157 8.14 -1.18 14.48
N LEU A 158 9.12 -0.76 13.67
CA LEU A 158 9.06 -0.92 12.23
C LEU A 158 9.66 -2.26 11.80
N VAL A 159 8.87 -3.00 11.02
CA VAL A 159 9.30 -4.22 10.34
C VAL A 159 9.19 -3.98 8.84
N LEU A 160 10.23 -4.34 8.08
CA LEU A 160 10.26 -4.19 6.63
C LEU A 160 10.20 -5.56 5.97
N GLU A 161 9.21 -5.75 5.10
CA GLU A 161 9.21 -6.82 4.10
C GLU A 161 9.60 -6.19 2.76
N ASP A 162 10.88 -6.29 2.42
CA ASP A 162 11.51 -5.56 1.31
C ASP A 162 12.04 -6.47 0.19
N GLN A 163 11.72 -7.78 0.24
CA GLN A 163 12.27 -8.80 -0.66
C GLN A 163 11.33 -9.16 -1.82
N SER A 164 10.06 -8.79 -1.73
CA SER A 164 9.05 -9.23 -2.67
C SER A 164 9.09 -8.55 -4.04
N GLU A 165 8.73 -9.30 -5.08
CA GLU A 165 8.64 -8.84 -6.46
C GLU A 165 7.20 -8.74 -6.96
N SER A 166 6.23 -9.21 -6.16
CA SER A 166 4.81 -9.20 -6.50
C SER A 166 3.94 -8.96 -5.26
N THR A 167 2.69 -8.54 -5.46
CA THR A 167 1.74 -8.39 -4.35
C THR A 167 1.47 -9.71 -3.61
N LEU A 168 1.45 -10.83 -4.33
CA LEU A 168 1.24 -12.14 -3.71
C LEU A 168 2.46 -12.57 -2.90
N GLN A 169 3.67 -12.29 -3.40
CA GLN A 169 4.89 -12.52 -2.64
C GLN A 169 4.98 -11.62 -1.40
N ASN A 170 4.55 -10.35 -1.48
CA ASN A 170 4.46 -9.46 -0.31
C ASN A 170 3.67 -10.15 0.82
N PHE A 171 2.51 -10.72 0.46
CA PHE A 171 1.65 -11.42 1.43
C PHE A 171 2.25 -12.72 1.93
N ALA A 172 2.86 -13.54 1.06
CA ALA A 172 3.53 -14.77 1.48
C ALA A 172 4.66 -14.48 2.50
N ASN A 173 5.50 -13.49 2.20
CA ASN A 173 6.59 -13.10 3.08
C ASN A 173 6.07 -12.45 4.38
N THR A 174 5.02 -11.64 4.30
CA THR A 174 4.38 -11.06 5.48
C THR A 174 3.75 -12.14 6.37
N ALA A 175 3.12 -13.16 5.78
CA ALA A 175 2.57 -14.29 6.52
C ALA A 175 3.68 -15.06 7.26
N ASN A 176 4.85 -15.26 6.63
CA ASN A 176 6.00 -15.85 7.31
C ASN A 176 6.47 -15.02 8.52
N LEU A 177 6.51 -13.69 8.39
CA LEU A 177 6.84 -12.80 9.51
C LEU A 177 5.83 -12.93 10.66
N ILE A 178 4.54 -13.09 10.32
CA ILE A 178 3.48 -13.32 11.30
C ILE A 178 3.65 -14.65 12.01
N ASP A 179 3.90 -15.73 11.27
CA ASP A 179 4.08 -17.08 11.84
C ASP A 179 5.29 -17.16 12.77
N GLN A 180 6.42 -16.59 12.35
CA GLN A 180 7.64 -16.54 13.16
C GLN A 180 7.45 -15.77 14.48
N ASN A 181 6.46 -14.88 14.53
CA ASN A 181 6.15 -14.04 15.68
C ASN A 181 4.71 -14.27 16.17
N ARG A 182 4.16 -15.49 15.99
CA ARG A 182 2.74 -15.77 16.26
C ARG A 182 2.33 -15.42 17.68
N SER A 183 3.22 -15.57 18.67
CA SER A 183 2.94 -15.19 20.06
C SER A 183 2.76 -13.69 20.26
N LYS A 184 3.38 -12.87 19.40
CA LYS A 184 3.33 -11.40 19.42
C LYS A 184 2.16 -10.85 18.58
N TYR A 185 1.83 -11.49 17.46
CA TYR A 185 0.83 -11.00 16.51
C TYR A 185 -0.42 -11.90 16.52
N GLN A 186 -1.36 -11.62 17.43
CA GLN A 186 -2.65 -12.32 17.51
C GLN A 186 -3.72 -11.59 16.70
N ASP A 187 -3.73 -10.26 16.78
CA ASP A 187 -4.63 -9.37 16.06
C ASP A 187 -3.84 -8.60 15.00
N THR A 188 -4.04 -8.94 13.72
CA THR A 188 -3.39 -8.25 12.59
C THR A 188 -4.37 -7.35 11.85
N GLY A 189 -3.88 -6.22 11.35
CA GLY A 189 -4.61 -5.27 10.53
C GLY A 189 -3.98 -5.09 9.17
N ILE A 190 -4.77 -4.87 8.11
CA ILE A 190 -4.30 -4.50 6.78
C ILE A 190 -4.73 -3.09 6.47
N LEU A 191 -3.76 -2.22 6.24
CA LEU A 191 -3.95 -0.85 5.79
C LEU A 191 -3.64 -0.72 4.30
N THR A 192 -4.63 -0.30 3.53
CA THR A 192 -4.47 0.03 2.10
C THR A 192 -5.47 1.12 1.72
N ASN A 193 -5.52 1.51 0.45
CA ASN A 193 -6.57 2.42 -0.02
C ASN A 193 -7.92 1.70 -0.09
N GLY A 194 -9.02 2.39 0.17
CA GLY A 194 -10.35 1.79 0.26
C GLY A 194 -10.74 0.98 -0.98
N PHE A 195 -10.41 1.47 -2.18
CA PHE A 195 -10.71 0.75 -3.42
C PHE A 195 -9.91 -0.57 -3.58
N HIS A 196 -8.72 -0.68 -2.96
CA HIS A 196 -7.90 -1.89 -2.95
C HIS A 196 -8.26 -2.85 -1.81
N LEU A 197 -8.96 -2.37 -0.77
CA LEU A 197 -9.17 -3.09 0.47
C LEU A 197 -9.87 -4.45 0.28
N PRO A 198 -10.95 -4.58 -0.54
CA PRO A 198 -11.58 -5.88 -0.76
C PRO A 198 -10.61 -6.93 -1.31
N ARG A 199 -9.75 -6.53 -2.25
CA ARG A 199 -8.73 -7.42 -2.83
C ARG A 199 -7.64 -7.77 -1.85
N ALA A 200 -7.15 -6.80 -1.08
CA ALA A 200 -6.15 -7.04 -0.05
C ALA A 200 -6.64 -8.05 1.00
N LEU A 201 -7.89 -7.89 1.47
CA LEU A 201 -8.52 -8.84 2.40
C LEU A 201 -8.71 -10.22 1.76
N LYS A 202 -9.10 -10.28 0.49
CA LYS A 202 -9.23 -11.56 -0.21
C LYS A 202 -7.88 -12.29 -0.33
N ILE A 203 -6.79 -11.56 -0.60
CA ILE A 203 -5.44 -12.14 -0.61
C ILE A 203 -5.10 -12.66 0.80
N ALA A 204 -5.30 -11.87 1.84
CA ALA A 204 -5.04 -12.31 3.22
C ALA A 204 -5.78 -13.61 3.56
N GLN A 205 -7.08 -13.68 3.23
CA GLN A 205 -7.88 -14.89 3.37
C GLN A 205 -7.32 -16.07 2.57
N THR A 206 -6.88 -15.85 1.33
CA THR A 206 -6.23 -16.88 0.51
C THR A 206 -4.95 -17.40 1.18
N PHE A 207 -4.21 -16.56 1.89
CA PHE A 207 -3.03 -16.94 2.67
C PHE A 207 -3.37 -17.40 4.12
N ALA A 208 -4.63 -17.75 4.36
CA ALA A 208 -5.17 -18.22 5.63
C ALA A 208 -4.88 -17.26 6.82
N GLU A 209 -4.82 -15.96 6.51
CA GLU A 209 -4.64 -14.89 7.50
C GLU A 209 -5.97 -14.19 7.78
N GLN A 210 -6.31 -14.05 9.06
CA GLN A 210 -7.51 -13.35 9.52
C GLN A 210 -7.13 -11.95 10.00
N SER A 211 -7.01 -11.01 9.07
CA SER A 211 -6.74 -9.61 9.40
C SER A 211 -7.99 -8.74 9.33
N SER A 212 -8.04 -7.73 10.18
CA SER A 212 -9.00 -6.62 10.05
C SER A 212 -8.58 -5.70 8.90
N GLY A 213 -9.54 -5.11 8.20
CA GLY A 213 -9.27 -4.23 7.05
C GLY A 213 -9.49 -2.76 7.37
N TYR A 214 -8.55 -1.92 6.96
CA TYR A 214 -8.57 -0.47 7.20
C TYR A 214 -8.27 0.28 5.91
N ASP A 215 -9.14 1.21 5.53
CA ASP A 215 -8.90 2.13 4.42
C ASP A 215 -8.11 3.35 4.90
N ALA A 216 -7.07 3.72 4.16
CA ALA A 216 -6.18 4.82 4.51
C ALA A 216 -6.88 6.19 4.43
N GLU A 217 -7.88 6.31 3.56
CA GLU A 217 -8.64 7.53 3.34
C GLU A 217 -9.39 7.96 4.60
N SER A 218 -10.04 7.03 5.31
CA SER A 218 -10.73 7.30 6.58
C SER A 218 -9.82 8.00 7.59
N PHE A 219 -8.59 7.51 7.79
CA PHE A 219 -7.65 8.11 8.74
C PHE A 219 -6.99 9.38 8.21
N ALA A 220 -6.67 9.43 6.92
CA ALA A 220 -6.04 10.60 6.33
C ALA A 220 -7.01 11.80 6.24
N SER A 221 -8.31 11.52 6.06
CA SER A 221 -9.37 12.54 5.94
C SER A 221 -9.59 13.37 7.20
N THR A 222 -9.07 12.90 8.34
CA THR A 222 -9.10 13.64 9.60
C THR A 222 -8.28 14.93 9.55
N ASN A 223 -7.40 15.07 8.54
CA ASN A 223 -6.68 16.31 8.27
C ASN A 223 -7.19 16.97 6.98
N THR A 224 -7.60 18.25 7.05
CA THR A 224 -8.17 18.99 5.91
C THR A 224 -7.32 18.93 4.64
N HIS A 225 -5.99 18.97 4.75
CA HIS A 225 -5.12 18.88 3.57
C HIS A 225 -5.23 17.53 2.87
N TYR A 226 -5.23 16.45 3.64
CA TYR A 226 -5.31 15.08 3.11
C TYR A 226 -6.75 14.67 2.77
N HIS A 227 -7.76 15.25 3.43
CA HIS A 227 -9.17 15.14 3.06
C HIS A 227 -9.39 15.59 1.62
N ASN A 228 -8.99 16.84 1.31
CA ASN A 228 -9.12 17.38 -0.04
C ASN A 228 -8.36 16.54 -1.08
N LEU A 229 -7.21 16.00 -0.71
CA LEU A 229 -6.43 15.11 -1.58
C LEU A 229 -7.16 13.78 -1.81
N ALA A 230 -7.71 13.17 -0.76
CA ALA A 230 -8.44 11.91 -0.83
C ALA A 230 -9.72 12.07 -1.67
N GLU A 231 -10.51 13.11 -1.41
CA GLU A 231 -11.72 13.41 -2.18
C GLU A 231 -11.40 13.62 -3.66
N ARG A 232 -10.36 14.38 -4.03
CA ARG A 232 -10.02 14.61 -5.45
C ARG A 232 -9.47 13.37 -6.15
N TYR A 233 -8.87 12.44 -5.40
CA TYR A 233 -8.11 11.34 -6.00
C TYR A 233 -8.86 10.00 -6.01
N PHE A 234 -9.76 9.75 -5.06
CA PHE A 234 -10.46 8.46 -4.93
C PHE A 234 -11.97 8.53 -5.12
N ASP A 235 -12.58 9.71 -5.13
CA ASP A 235 -13.95 9.87 -5.60
C ASP A 235 -13.97 9.76 -7.14
N PRO A 236 -14.71 8.81 -7.75
CA PRO A 236 -14.70 8.63 -9.20
C PRO A 236 -15.11 9.86 -10.00
N GLU A 237 -16.15 10.58 -9.55
CA GLU A 237 -16.68 11.76 -10.23
C GLU A 237 -15.69 12.91 -10.11
N ARG A 238 -15.25 13.22 -8.87
CA ARG A 238 -14.28 14.31 -8.66
C ARG A 238 -12.92 13.99 -9.24
N ASN A 239 -12.52 12.72 -9.30
CA ASN A 239 -11.28 12.31 -9.97
C ASN A 239 -11.35 12.56 -11.46
N LEU A 240 -12.50 12.30 -12.10
CA LEU A 240 -12.69 12.59 -13.51
C LEU A 240 -12.57 14.10 -13.77
N ASP A 241 -13.28 14.90 -12.98
CA ASP A 241 -13.26 16.38 -13.09
C ASP A 241 -11.85 16.93 -12.88
N PHE A 242 -11.19 16.53 -11.78
CA PHE A 242 -9.83 16.96 -11.47
C PHE A 242 -8.83 16.59 -12.57
N ARG A 243 -8.97 15.41 -13.17
CA ARG A 243 -8.12 14.99 -14.29
C ARG A 243 -8.39 15.80 -15.54
N GLN A 244 -9.65 16.10 -15.84
CA GLN A 244 -10.02 16.92 -16.99
C GLN A 244 -9.47 18.34 -16.83
N GLU A 245 -9.68 18.95 -15.66
CA GLU A 245 -9.15 20.28 -15.32
C GLU A 245 -7.62 20.31 -15.46
N ALA A 246 -6.92 19.35 -14.86
CA ALA A 246 -5.47 19.27 -14.94
C ALA A 246 -4.96 19.06 -16.37
N LEU A 247 -5.69 18.33 -17.22
CA LEU A 247 -5.30 18.12 -18.62
C LEU A 247 -5.59 19.34 -19.50
N LEU A 248 -6.70 20.05 -19.25
CA LEU A 248 -7.05 21.28 -19.95
C LEU A 248 -6.02 22.38 -19.69
N LEU A 249 -5.62 22.60 -18.43
CA LEU A 249 -4.59 23.58 -18.08
C LEU A 249 -3.27 23.34 -18.81
N VAL A 250 -2.93 22.07 -19.06
CA VAL A 250 -1.71 21.71 -19.80
C VAL A 250 -1.88 21.91 -21.29
N GLU A 251 -3.06 21.58 -21.84
CA GLU A 251 -3.36 21.87 -23.24
C GLU A 251 -3.30 23.36 -23.54
N GLU A 252 -3.85 24.20 -22.65
CA GLU A 252 -3.75 25.65 -22.74
C GLU A 252 -2.30 26.13 -22.67
N ALA A 253 -1.50 25.58 -21.74
CA ALA A 253 -0.07 25.89 -21.65
C ALA A 253 0.70 25.48 -22.93
N ILE A 254 0.35 24.36 -23.55
CA ILE A 254 0.95 23.90 -24.81
C ILE A 254 0.58 24.85 -25.96
N ILE A 255 -0.71 25.20 -26.08
CA ILE A 255 -1.19 26.12 -27.12
C ILE A 255 -0.56 27.50 -26.97
N GLY A 256 -0.37 27.97 -25.73
CA GLY A 256 0.31 29.22 -25.41
C GLY A 256 1.83 29.19 -25.58
N GLY A 257 2.42 28.05 -25.98
CA GLY A 257 3.86 27.87 -26.12
C GLY A 257 4.64 27.85 -24.80
N MET A 258 3.93 27.74 -23.67
CA MET A 258 4.51 27.66 -22.32
C MET A 258 4.86 26.23 -21.90
N ALA A 259 4.35 25.22 -22.62
CA ALA A 259 4.63 23.81 -22.38
C ALA A 259 4.78 23.04 -23.71
N ASP A 260 5.36 21.85 -23.64
CA ASP A 260 5.43 20.92 -24.77
C ASP A 260 4.49 19.71 -24.58
N SER A 261 4.31 18.92 -25.63
CA SER A 261 3.45 17.73 -25.60
C SER A 261 3.90 16.65 -24.62
N SER A 262 5.17 16.64 -24.19
CA SER A 262 5.69 15.69 -23.22
C SER A 262 5.19 16.00 -21.80
N MET A 263 4.99 17.29 -21.47
CA MET A 263 4.42 17.70 -20.17
C MET A 263 3.00 17.14 -19.94
N ARG A 264 2.20 17.03 -21.01
CA ARG A 264 0.88 16.38 -20.95
C ARG A 264 0.99 14.92 -20.54
N GLU A 265 1.98 14.20 -21.06
CA GLU A 265 2.21 12.81 -20.72
C GLU A 265 2.73 12.64 -19.29
N VAL A 266 3.62 13.53 -18.81
CA VAL A 266 4.06 13.58 -17.40
C VAL A 266 2.87 13.74 -16.46
N ILE A 267 1.95 14.64 -16.78
CA ILE A 267 0.78 14.91 -15.94
C ILE A 267 -0.19 13.73 -15.98
N LYS A 268 -0.46 13.13 -17.14
CA LYS A 268 -1.22 11.86 -17.22
C LYS A 268 -0.61 10.78 -16.33
N GLN A 269 0.72 10.61 -16.39
CA GLN A 269 1.44 9.62 -15.60
C GLN A 269 1.41 9.89 -14.09
N ARG A 270 1.39 11.17 -13.68
CA ARG A 270 1.24 11.59 -12.28
C ARG A 270 -0.19 11.38 -11.76
N LEU A 271 -1.19 11.70 -12.58
CA LEU A 271 -2.61 11.50 -12.26
C LEU A 271 -2.98 10.00 -12.22
N GLY A 272 -2.26 9.15 -12.94
CA GLY A 272 -2.45 7.69 -12.98
C GLY A 272 -3.57 7.26 -13.93
N SER A 273 -4.19 6.10 -13.69
CA SER A 273 -5.41 5.66 -14.38
C SER A 273 -6.67 6.33 -13.81
N SER A 274 -7.78 6.35 -14.58
CA SER A 274 -9.10 6.72 -14.08
C SER A 274 -9.60 5.73 -13.03
N MET A 275 -10.53 6.16 -12.17
CA MET A 275 -11.17 5.29 -11.19
C MET A 275 -11.87 4.09 -11.82
N ASP A 276 -12.51 4.24 -12.99
CA ASP A 276 -13.11 3.11 -13.72
C ASP A 276 -12.08 2.04 -14.08
N ARG A 277 -10.93 2.45 -14.65
CA ARG A 277 -9.85 1.49 -14.97
C ARG A 277 -9.26 0.84 -13.73
N ARG A 278 -9.23 1.55 -12.60
CA ARG A 278 -8.81 0.97 -11.32
C ARG A 278 -9.83 -0.06 -10.85
N ALA A 279 -11.12 0.27 -10.89
CA ALA A 279 -12.21 -0.64 -10.55
C ALA A 279 -12.18 -1.90 -11.42
N GLU A 280 -11.98 -1.77 -12.74
CA GLU A 280 -11.75 -2.91 -13.63
C GLU A 280 -10.53 -3.75 -13.21
N GLY A 281 -9.42 -3.10 -12.86
CA GLY A 281 -8.21 -3.77 -12.36
C GLY A 281 -8.42 -4.52 -11.04
N GLU A 282 -9.19 -3.94 -10.12
CA GLU A 282 -9.57 -4.59 -8.86
C GLU A 282 -10.49 -5.77 -9.10
N GLN A 283 -11.49 -5.62 -9.96
CA GLN A 283 -12.41 -6.70 -10.33
C GLN A 283 -11.67 -7.84 -11.03
N TYR A 284 -10.73 -7.51 -11.92
CA TYR A 284 -9.83 -8.48 -12.53
C TYR A 284 -9.09 -9.25 -11.43
N GLY A 285 -8.44 -8.53 -10.51
CA GLY A 285 -7.69 -9.11 -9.40
C GLY A 285 -8.55 -10.03 -8.51
N MET A 286 -9.78 -9.61 -8.19
CA MET A 286 -10.73 -10.41 -7.43
C MET A 286 -11.13 -11.69 -8.16
N ASN A 287 -11.41 -11.59 -9.46
CA ASN A 287 -11.82 -12.73 -10.27
C ASN A 287 -10.70 -13.76 -10.42
N VAL A 288 -9.45 -13.33 -10.63
CA VAL A 288 -8.32 -14.27 -10.73
C VAL A 288 -8.02 -14.97 -9.41
N LEU A 289 -8.11 -14.26 -8.28
CA LEU A 289 -7.95 -14.88 -6.96
C LEU A 289 -9.03 -15.92 -6.67
N LYS A 290 -10.27 -15.65 -7.08
CA LYS A 290 -11.41 -16.51 -6.80
C LYS A 290 -11.46 -17.75 -7.70
N TYR A 291 -11.18 -17.60 -8.99
CA TYR A 291 -11.49 -18.64 -9.96
C TYR A 291 -10.24 -19.30 -10.58
N LEU A 292 -9.05 -18.72 -10.45
CA LEU A 292 -7.79 -19.26 -11.00
C LEU A 292 -6.72 -19.45 -9.90
N PRO A 293 -6.71 -20.58 -9.17
CA PRO A 293 -5.55 -20.98 -8.38
C PRO A 293 -4.27 -20.99 -9.19
N GLU A 294 -4.29 -21.35 -10.48
CA GLU A 294 -3.12 -21.30 -11.36
C GLU A 294 -2.50 -19.90 -11.46
N TYR A 295 -3.25 -18.83 -11.16
CA TYR A 295 -2.72 -17.48 -11.14
C TYR A 295 -1.85 -17.21 -9.90
N TRP A 296 -2.23 -17.71 -8.71
CA TRP A 296 -1.63 -17.33 -7.43
C TRP A 296 -0.92 -18.47 -6.69
N LEU A 297 -1.26 -19.73 -6.99
CA LEU A 297 -0.68 -20.92 -6.38
C LEU A 297 0.85 -20.99 -6.50
N PRO A 298 1.49 -20.60 -7.63
CA PRO A 298 2.94 -20.59 -7.72
C PRO A 298 3.63 -19.65 -6.70
N ASP A 299 2.94 -18.66 -6.15
CA ASP A 299 3.50 -17.78 -5.11
C ASP A 299 3.48 -18.43 -3.71
N LEU A 300 2.82 -19.59 -3.54
CA LEU A 300 2.88 -20.33 -2.28
C LEU A 300 4.25 -20.96 -2.02
N VAL A 301 5.14 -21.01 -3.02
CA VAL A 301 6.52 -21.50 -2.82
C VAL A 301 7.29 -20.68 -1.78
N TYR A 302 6.86 -19.43 -1.56
CA TYR A 302 7.43 -18.53 -0.57
C TYR A 302 6.90 -18.75 0.85
N VAL A 303 5.84 -19.55 1.05
CA VAL A 303 5.35 -19.88 2.39
C VAL A 303 6.31 -20.87 3.05
N GLN A 304 6.80 -20.51 4.25
CA GLN A 304 7.82 -21.26 4.97
C GLN A 304 7.24 -22.29 5.92
N ASP A 305 6.15 -21.97 6.63
CA ASP A 305 5.49 -22.89 7.55
C ASP A 305 4.68 -23.96 6.77
N PRO A 306 5.03 -25.26 6.90
CA PRO A 306 4.26 -26.34 6.28
C PRO A 306 2.79 -26.35 6.74
N SER A 307 2.51 -25.99 7.99
CA SER A 307 1.17 -26.03 8.57
C SER A 307 0.28 -24.98 7.92
N ARG A 308 0.78 -23.75 7.78
CA ARG A 308 0.09 -22.70 7.01
C ARG A 308 -0.12 -23.10 5.55
N LEU A 309 0.88 -23.69 4.90
CA LEU A 309 0.76 -24.13 3.51
C LEU A 309 -0.40 -25.14 3.33
N LYS A 310 -0.51 -26.13 4.22
CA LYS A 310 -1.63 -27.10 4.22
C LYS A 310 -2.97 -26.42 4.47
N MET A 311 -3.05 -25.54 5.47
CA MET A 311 -4.27 -24.77 5.77
C MET A 311 -4.73 -23.92 4.58
N ILE A 312 -3.81 -23.31 3.83
CA ILE A 312 -4.13 -22.58 2.59
C ILE A 312 -4.77 -23.51 1.56
N LEU A 313 -4.16 -24.68 1.32
CA LEU A 313 -4.67 -25.64 0.34
C LEU A 313 -6.04 -26.20 0.76
N GLU A 314 -6.21 -26.55 2.04
CA GLU A 314 -7.49 -27.02 2.59
C GLU A 314 -8.64 -26.01 2.41
N GLN A 315 -8.36 -24.72 2.61
CA GLN A 315 -9.35 -23.65 2.44
C GLN A 315 -9.67 -23.34 0.97
N ASN A 316 -8.89 -23.87 0.02
CA ASN A 316 -9.03 -23.64 -1.41
C ASN A 316 -9.10 -24.98 -2.17
N PRO A 317 -10.27 -25.65 -2.22
CA PRO A 317 -10.41 -27.01 -2.76
C PRO A 317 -9.89 -27.19 -4.19
N GLU A 318 -10.06 -26.19 -5.06
CA GLU A 318 -9.56 -26.27 -6.44
C GLU A 318 -8.03 -26.21 -6.49
N ALA A 319 -7.39 -25.45 -5.59
CA ALA A 319 -5.94 -25.41 -5.46
C ALA A 319 -5.40 -26.72 -4.90
N ARG A 320 -6.04 -27.27 -3.86
CA ARG A 320 -5.73 -28.59 -3.30
C ARG A 320 -5.79 -29.66 -4.39
N GLN A 321 -6.90 -29.76 -5.11
CA GLN A 321 -7.07 -30.77 -6.16
C GLN A 321 -5.99 -30.66 -7.22
N LEU A 322 -5.62 -29.44 -7.61
CA LEU A 322 -4.54 -29.20 -8.57
C LEU A 322 -3.19 -29.72 -8.05
N VAL A 323 -2.83 -29.42 -6.79
CA VAL A 323 -1.58 -29.90 -6.18
C VAL A 323 -1.57 -31.43 -6.01
N GLU A 324 -2.66 -32.04 -5.55
CA GLU A 324 -2.78 -33.50 -5.42
C GLU A 324 -2.69 -34.21 -6.77
N SER A 325 -3.28 -33.62 -7.82
CA SER A 325 -3.21 -34.20 -9.18
C SER A 325 -1.79 -34.21 -9.76
N ILE A 326 -0.96 -33.24 -9.37
CA ILE A 326 0.43 -33.13 -9.82
C ILE A 326 1.35 -34.00 -8.96
N SER A 327 1.19 -33.95 -7.63
CA SER A 327 2.03 -34.72 -6.69
C SER A 327 1.72 -36.23 -6.70
N GLY A 328 0.47 -36.61 -7.00
CA GLY A 328 -0.01 -37.99 -6.85
C GLY A 328 -0.19 -38.43 -5.39
N GLU A 329 -0.10 -37.51 -4.44
CA GLU A 329 -0.20 -37.76 -2.99
C GLU A 329 -1.26 -36.84 -2.36
N ASP A 330 -1.81 -37.27 -1.22
CA ASP A 330 -2.71 -36.45 -0.41
C ASP A 330 -1.90 -35.39 0.35
N ILE A 331 -2.38 -34.14 0.37
CA ILE A 331 -1.66 -33.01 1.00
C ILE A 331 -1.40 -33.22 2.50
N GLU A 332 -2.25 -33.97 3.21
CA GLU A 332 -2.11 -34.25 4.63
C GLU A 332 -0.86 -35.09 4.89
N SER A 333 -0.60 -36.05 4.00
CA SER A 333 0.53 -36.98 4.08
C SER A 333 1.83 -36.42 3.49
N SER A 334 1.73 -35.36 2.69
CA SER A 334 2.88 -34.75 2.02
C SER A 334 3.70 -33.88 2.99
N ASP A 335 5.03 -33.94 2.84
CA ASP A 335 5.93 -32.97 3.47
C ASP A 335 5.97 -31.66 2.67
N ARG A 336 6.67 -30.65 3.20
CA ARG A 336 6.72 -29.34 2.56
C ARG A 336 7.43 -29.42 1.21
N GLU A 337 8.55 -30.13 1.13
CA GLU A 337 9.37 -30.23 -0.07
C GLU A 337 8.57 -30.78 -1.24
N LYS A 338 7.79 -31.85 -1.04
CA LYS A 338 6.90 -32.41 -2.06
C LYS A 338 5.80 -31.43 -2.48
N LEU A 339 5.17 -30.75 -1.52
CA LEU A 339 4.15 -29.74 -1.84
C LEU A 339 4.74 -28.61 -2.69
N ILE A 340 5.93 -28.11 -2.34
CA ILE A 340 6.63 -27.05 -3.07
C ILE A 340 7.04 -27.53 -4.46
N GLU A 341 7.50 -28.78 -4.60
CA GLU A 341 7.82 -29.39 -5.89
C GLU A 341 6.59 -29.42 -6.80
N ALA A 342 5.45 -29.90 -6.29
CA ALA A 342 4.21 -29.94 -7.04
C ALA A 342 3.68 -28.54 -7.41
N ILE A 343 3.71 -27.59 -6.46
CA ILE A 343 3.32 -26.19 -6.70
C ILE A 343 4.21 -25.54 -7.76
N SER A 344 5.52 -25.83 -7.76
CA SER A 344 6.47 -25.28 -8.73
C SER A 344 6.23 -25.77 -10.17
N GLN A 345 5.54 -26.91 -10.33
CA GLN A 345 5.13 -27.44 -11.63
C GLN A 345 3.82 -26.80 -12.16
N VAL A 346 3.09 -26.06 -11.32
CA VAL A 346 1.87 -25.37 -11.73
C VAL A 346 2.22 -24.24 -12.70
N LYS A 347 1.82 -24.39 -13.96
CA LYS A 347 1.99 -23.35 -14.97
C LYS A 347 1.09 -22.16 -14.67
N ARG A 348 1.69 -20.98 -14.48
CA ARG A 348 0.93 -19.75 -14.24
C ARG A 348 0.03 -19.41 -15.42
N ILE A 349 -1.27 -19.30 -15.18
CA ILE A 349 -2.24 -18.83 -16.18
C ILE A 349 -2.52 -17.35 -15.93
N VAL A 350 -2.30 -16.53 -16.96
CA VAL A 350 -2.65 -15.10 -16.95
C VAL A 350 -3.89 -14.91 -17.82
N PRO A 351 -5.06 -14.64 -17.22
CA PRO A 351 -6.28 -14.47 -18.00
C PRO A 351 -6.28 -13.16 -18.80
N ARG A 352 -7.20 -13.08 -19.76
CA ARG A 352 -7.35 -11.90 -20.61
C ARG A 352 -7.80 -10.68 -19.80
N GLY A 353 -7.39 -9.48 -20.20
CA GLY A 353 -7.76 -8.24 -19.50
C GLY A 353 -9.27 -7.95 -19.42
N VAL A 354 -10.12 -8.65 -20.20
CA VAL A 354 -11.58 -8.55 -20.11
C VAL A 354 -12.16 -9.08 -18.80
N TRP A 355 -11.38 -9.81 -18.01
CA TRP A 355 -11.82 -10.36 -16.72
C TRP A 355 -12.16 -9.30 -15.67
N GLY A 356 -11.76 -8.04 -15.88
CA GLY A 356 -12.16 -6.91 -15.06
C GLY A 356 -13.45 -6.22 -15.51
N LYS A 357 -14.00 -6.58 -16.69
CA LYS A 357 -15.14 -5.86 -17.27
C LYS A 357 -16.46 -6.24 -16.59
N PRO A 358 -17.38 -5.28 -16.37
CA PRO A 358 -18.72 -5.58 -15.88
C PRO A 358 -19.43 -6.63 -16.74
N GLY A 359 -20.09 -7.59 -16.10
CA GLY A 359 -20.85 -8.66 -16.76
C GLY A 359 -20.00 -9.78 -17.38
N PHE A 360 -18.68 -9.76 -17.22
CA PHE A 360 -17.83 -10.88 -17.66
C PHE A 360 -18.00 -12.11 -16.75
N ASP A 361 -18.33 -13.25 -17.35
CA ASP A 361 -18.44 -14.53 -16.65
C ASP A 361 -17.06 -15.17 -16.48
N ALA A 362 -16.36 -14.75 -15.42
CA ALA A 362 -15.03 -15.25 -15.08
C ALA A 362 -15.02 -16.74 -14.70
N GLU A 363 -16.12 -17.27 -14.17
CA GLU A 363 -16.18 -18.67 -13.75
C GLU A 363 -16.23 -19.59 -14.98
N SER A 364 -17.13 -19.31 -15.94
CA SER A 364 -17.19 -20.08 -17.18
C SER A 364 -15.89 -19.97 -17.97
N ALA A 365 -15.28 -18.77 -18.02
CA ALA A 365 -13.99 -18.57 -18.66
C ALA A 365 -12.85 -19.35 -17.97
N ALA A 366 -12.87 -19.47 -16.64
CA ALA A 366 -11.91 -20.30 -15.91
C ALA A 366 -12.03 -21.79 -16.29
N LYS A 367 -13.27 -22.29 -16.35
CA LYS A 367 -13.56 -23.68 -16.73
C LYS A 367 -13.11 -23.98 -18.16
N GLU A 368 -13.37 -23.07 -19.10
CA GLU A 368 -12.92 -23.19 -20.48
C GLU A 368 -11.38 -23.22 -20.58
N LEU A 369 -10.69 -22.32 -19.85
CA LEU A 369 -9.23 -22.28 -19.83
C LEU A 369 -8.61 -23.58 -19.31
N ARG A 370 -9.22 -24.23 -18.32
CA ARG A 370 -8.77 -25.53 -17.82
C ARG A 370 -9.07 -26.67 -18.79
N GLY A 371 -10.26 -26.68 -19.39
CA GLY A 371 -10.64 -27.70 -20.37
C GLY A 371 -9.66 -27.78 -21.54
N ASN A 372 -9.26 -26.62 -22.07
CA ASN A 372 -8.31 -26.53 -23.18
C ASN A 372 -6.87 -26.96 -22.83
N ASN A 373 -6.49 -26.93 -21.55
CA ASN A 373 -5.16 -27.34 -21.11
C ASN A 373 -5.05 -28.87 -20.90
N ASN A 374 -6.17 -29.57 -20.70
CA ASN A 374 -6.16 -31.03 -20.54
C ASN A 374 -6.05 -31.77 -21.90
N GLU A 375 -6.17 -31.05 -23.01
CA GLU A 375 -6.10 -31.62 -24.38
C GLU A 375 -4.71 -31.48 -25.03
N ASN A 376 -3.76 -30.82 -24.37
CA ASN A 376 -2.37 -30.66 -24.81
C ASN A 376 -1.40 -31.33 -23.84
#